data_AF-A0A419SSM4-F1
#
_entry.id   AF-A0A419SSM4-F1
#
_cell.length_a   1.000
_cell.length_b   1.000
_cell.length_c   1.000
_cell.angle_alpha   90.00
_cell.angle_beta   90.00
_cell.angle_gamma   90.00
#
_symmetry.space_group_name_H-M   'P 1'
#
loop_
_entity.id
_entity.type
_entity.pdbx_description
1 polymer ?
#
loop_
_entity_poly.entity_id
_entity_poly.type
_entity_poly.pdbx_seq_one_letter_code
_entity_poly.pdbx_strand_id
1 'polypeptide(L)'
;MHNTVVIKSNRAGMTVILDPDIPFPQLLSDIGKKFGDNSKFWGSVQMTLTLEGRQLTSEEEFAIINQITNHSNVEIICIVDTDAKRLERCEKALNEKLMELSCQTGQFFKGNLQSGETLESEASIVIIGDVCKGAKVLAKGNVIVLGKLTGTVCAGVAGNKDALITALEMAPMQLRIAD
;
A
#
# COMPACT_ATOMS: atom_id res chain seq x y z
N MET A 1 -1.81 24.54 -32.48
CA MET A 1 -1.39 24.52 -31.06
C MET A 1 -0.82 23.15 -30.78
N HIS A 2 0.49 23.03 -30.54
CA HIS A 2 1.07 21.76 -30.10
C HIS A 2 0.62 21.51 -28.66
N ASN A 3 -0.10 20.42 -28.42
CA ASN A 3 -0.40 19.99 -27.06
C ASN A 3 0.85 19.29 -26.51
N THR A 4 1.51 19.94 -25.57
CA THR A 4 2.74 19.48 -24.89
C THR A 4 2.48 18.34 -23.90
N VAL A 5 1.23 18.23 -23.45
CA VAL A 5 0.74 17.19 -22.54
C VAL A 5 -0.60 16.70 -23.06
N VAL A 6 -0.69 15.39 -23.30
CA VAL A 6 -1.93 14.73 -23.72
C VAL A 6 -2.36 13.73 -22.66
N ILE A 7 -3.58 13.90 -22.15
CA ILE A 7 -4.16 13.03 -21.12
C ILE A 7 -5.15 12.08 -21.81
N LYS A 8 -4.97 10.78 -21.65
CA LYS A 8 -5.89 9.74 -22.11
C LYS A 8 -6.42 8.97 -20.91
N SER A 9 -7.73 9.00 -20.69
CA SER A 9 -8.39 8.23 -19.63
C SER A 9 -8.89 6.89 -20.16
N ASN A 10 -8.71 5.81 -19.40
CA ASN A 10 -9.29 4.50 -19.69
C ASN A 10 -10.01 3.96 -18.43
N ARG A 11 -10.65 2.78 -18.53
CA ARG A 11 -11.39 2.19 -17.38
C ARG A 11 -10.48 1.73 -16.22
N ALA A 12 -9.18 1.58 -16.46
CA ALA A 12 -8.21 1.06 -15.50
C ALA A 12 -7.26 2.13 -14.92
N GLY A 13 -7.28 3.36 -15.44
CA GLY A 13 -6.36 4.42 -15.08
C GLY A 13 -6.25 5.55 -16.12
N MET A 14 -5.15 6.28 -16.04
CA MET A 14 -4.87 7.46 -16.85
C MET A 14 -3.46 7.38 -17.43
N THR A 15 -3.35 7.59 -18.74
CA THR A 15 -2.07 7.69 -19.45
C THR A 15 -1.80 9.14 -19.78
N VAL A 16 -0.68 9.66 -19.31
CA VAL A 16 -0.19 11.01 -19.62
C VAL A 16 0.98 10.88 -20.59
N ILE A 17 0.77 11.36 -21.80
CA ILE A 17 1.77 11.37 -22.87
C ILE A 17 2.45 12.75 -22.85
N LEU A 18 3.75 12.74 -22.66
CA LEU A 18 4.61 13.90 -22.49
C LEU A 18 5.46 14.12 -23.75
N ASP A 19 5.57 15.38 -24.15
CA ASP A 19 6.42 15.78 -25.28
C ASP A 19 7.91 15.69 -24.90
N PRO A 20 8.76 14.97 -25.67
CA PRO A 20 10.19 14.84 -25.39
C PRO A 20 10.99 16.10 -25.75
N ASP A 21 10.51 16.96 -26.65
CA ASP A 21 11.29 18.05 -27.24
C ASP A 21 11.30 19.33 -26.38
N ILE A 22 10.56 19.34 -25.28
CA ILE A 22 10.33 20.53 -24.43
C ILE A 22 11.17 20.46 -23.14
N PRO A 23 11.67 21.57 -22.59
CA PRO A 23 12.33 21.55 -21.28
C PRO A 23 11.39 21.06 -20.16
N PHE A 24 11.91 20.20 -19.29
CA PHE A 24 11.15 19.61 -18.17
C PHE A 24 10.44 20.63 -17.25
N PRO A 25 11.04 21.79 -16.90
CA PRO A 25 10.35 22.80 -16.08
C PRO A 25 9.10 23.38 -16.75
N GLN A 26 9.15 23.54 -18.08
CA GLN A 26 8.01 24.02 -18.86
C GLN A 26 6.92 22.95 -18.93
N LEU A 27 7.30 21.68 -19.08
CA LEU A 27 6.40 20.53 -19.04
C LEU A 27 5.64 20.45 -17.71
N LEU A 28 6.32 20.62 -16.56
CA LEU A 28 5.67 20.64 -15.25
C LEU A 28 4.63 21.76 -15.11
N SER A 29 4.93 22.95 -15.62
CA SER A 29 3.96 24.06 -15.63
C SER A 29 2.73 23.71 -16.47
N ASP A 30 2.92 23.06 -17.63
CA ASP A 30 1.84 22.68 -18.52
C ASP A 30 0.96 21.56 -17.94
N ILE A 31 1.57 20.59 -17.24
CA ILE A 31 0.85 19.57 -16.46
C ILE A 31 -0.01 20.25 -15.39
N GLY A 32 0.57 21.14 -14.57
CA GLY A 32 -0.17 21.85 -13.53
C GLY A 32 -1.39 22.60 -14.07
N LYS A 33 -1.25 23.29 -15.21
CA LYS A 33 -2.37 23.96 -15.88
C LYS A 33 -3.44 22.97 -16.35
N LYS A 34 -3.06 21.91 -17.05
CA LYS A 34 -4.00 20.89 -17.58
C LYS A 34 -4.81 20.19 -16.50
N PHE A 35 -4.20 19.89 -15.36
CA PHE A 35 -4.85 19.24 -14.24
C PHE A 35 -5.65 20.21 -13.36
N GLY A 36 -5.16 21.44 -13.16
CA GLY A 36 -5.87 22.50 -12.43
C GLY A 36 -7.14 22.97 -13.14
N ASP A 37 -7.09 23.18 -14.46
CA ASP A 37 -8.24 23.64 -15.26
C ASP A 37 -9.39 22.62 -15.28
N ASN A 38 -9.09 21.35 -15.04
CA ASN A 38 -10.06 20.24 -15.02
C ASN A 38 -10.39 19.74 -13.61
N SER A 39 -10.06 20.48 -12.54
CA SER A 39 -10.27 20.09 -11.13
C SER A 39 -11.68 19.57 -10.80
N LYS A 40 -12.74 20.05 -11.49
CA LYS A 40 -14.14 19.59 -11.32
C LYS A 40 -14.46 18.25 -11.98
N PHE A 41 -13.61 17.75 -12.88
CA PHE A 41 -13.81 16.52 -13.63
C PHE A 41 -13.33 15.27 -12.88
N TRP A 42 -12.38 15.44 -11.97
CA TRP A 42 -11.59 14.31 -11.46
C TRP A 42 -12.19 13.57 -10.28
N GLY A 43 -13.14 14.16 -9.53
CA GLY A 43 -13.73 13.53 -8.35
C GLY A 43 -12.67 13.01 -7.35
N SER A 44 -13.10 12.27 -6.33
CA SER A 44 -12.20 11.47 -5.49
C SER A 44 -12.00 10.11 -6.17
N VAL A 45 -11.19 10.07 -7.22
CA VAL A 45 -10.91 8.85 -7.98
C VAL A 45 -9.49 8.38 -7.65
N GLN A 46 -9.43 7.21 -7.05
CA GLN A 46 -8.22 6.41 -6.88
C GLN A 46 -7.82 5.83 -8.25
N MET A 47 -6.67 6.23 -8.79
CA MET A 47 -6.29 5.83 -10.14
C MET A 47 -4.82 5.52 -10.35
N THR A 48 -4.56 4.68 -11.35
CA THR A 48 -3.25 4.31 -11.84
C THR A 48 -2.76 5.31 -12.89
N LEU A 49 -1.52 5.77 -12.78
CA LEU A 49 -0.90 6.72 -13.73
C LEU A 49 0.16 6.02 -14.59
N THR A 50 0.09 6.18 -15.91
CA THR A 50 1.12 5.72 -16.85
C THR A 50 1.73 6.95 -17.53
N LEU A 51 3.05 7.11 -17.43
CA LEU A 51 3.79 8.20 -18.08
C LEU A 51 4.42 7.66 -19.36
N GLU A 52 4.09 8.26 -20.52
CA GLU A 52 4.59 7.84 -21.83
C GLU A 52 5.13 9.04 -22.63
N GLY A 53 5.84 8.77 -23.72
CA GLY A 53 6.30 9.80 -24.67
C GLY A 53 7.65 10.45 -24.34
N ARG A 54 8.15 10.27 -23.11
CA ARG A 54 9.45 10.79 -22.68
C ARG A 54 10.13 9.83 -21.70
N GLN A 55 11.45 9.68 -21.83
CA GLN A 55 12.28 9.00 -20.83
C GLN A 55 12.46 9.93 -19.62
N LEU A 56 12.09 9.46 -18.44
CA LEU A 56 12.11 10.24 -17.21
C LEU A 56 13.02 9.59 -16.17
N THR A 57 13.69 10.42 -15.39
CA THR A 57 14.36 10.01 -14.17
C THR A 57 13.36 9.88 -13.02
N SER A 58 13.73 9.14 -11.96
CA SER A 58 12.86 8.98 -10.79
C SER A 58 12.55 10.31 -10.08
N GLU A 59 13.47 11.28 -10.13
CA GLU A 59 13.25 12.63 -9.61
C GLU A 59 12.21 13.41 -10.44
N GLU A 60 12.27 13.28 -11.77
CA GLU A 60 11.32 13.91 -12.69
C GLU A 60 9.92 13.29 -12.56
N GLU A 61 9.82 11.96 -12.43
CA GLU A 61 8.56 11.25 -12.17
C GLU A 61 7.91 11.73 -10.87
N PHE A 62 8.68 11.82 -9.79
CA PHE A 62 8.20 12.30 -8.49
C PHE A 62 7.73 13.77 -8.56
N ALA A 63 8.46 14.62 -9.28
CA ALA A 63 8.06 16.01 -9.49
C ALA A 63 6.74 16.12 -10.28
N ILE A 64 6.52 15.26 -11.27
CA ILE A 64 5.25 15.20 -12.03
C ILE A 64 4.09 14.77 -11.12
N ILE A 65 4.28 13.74 -10.30
CA ILE A 65 3.25 13.27 -9.36
C ILE A 65 2.87 14.38 -8.39
N ASN A 66 3.86 14.99 -7.73
CA ASN A 66 3.61 16.09 -6.80
C ASN A 66 2.85 17.22 -7.47
N GLN A 67 3.17 17.51 -8.74
CA GLN A 67 2.48 18.55 -9.47
C GLN A 67 1.02 18.19 -9.77
N ILE A 68 0.72 16.93 -10.07
CA ILE A 68 -0.66 16.47 -10.28
C ILE A 68 -1.43 16.49 -8.95
N THR A 69 -0.85 15.96 -7.87
CA THR A 69 -1.50 15.90 -6.54
C THR A 69 -1.70 17.28 -5.91
N ASN A 70 -0.76 18.22 -6.09
CA ASN A 70 -0.90 19.58 -5.55
C ASN A 70 -1.96 20.41 -6.27
N HIS A 71 -2.23 20.11 -7.54
CA HIS A 71 -3.13 20.89 -8.39
C HIS A 71 -4.46 20.17 -8.71
N SER A 72 -4.70 18.97 -8.16
CA SER A 72 -5.94 18.21 -8.38
C SER A 72 -6.28 17.31 -7.18
N ASN A 73 -7.55 16.93 -7.04
CA ASN A 73 -8.00 15.95 -6.02
C ASN A 73 -7.71 14.48 -6.42
N VAL A 74 -6.73 14.26 -7.31
CA VAL A 74 -6.39 12.92 -7.79
C VAL A 74 -5.45 12.25 -6.80
N GLU A 75 -5.86 11.08 -6.30
CA GLU A 75 -5.02 10.20 -5.50
C GLU A 75 -4.36 9.17 -6.42
N ILE A 76 -3.06 9.37 -6.70
CA ILE A 76 -2.27 8.47 -7.56
C ILE A 76 -1.78 7.31 -6.71
N ILE A 77 -2.33 6.11 -6.94
CA ILE A 77 -1.97 4.90 -6.17
C ILE A 77 -0.65 4.31 -6.67
N CYS A 78 -0.41 4.33 -7.98
CA CYS A 78 0.74 3.63 -8.58
C CYS A 78 1.13 4.25 -9.92
N ILE A 79 2.43 4.34 -10.20
CA ILE A 79 2.97 4.58 -11.54
C ILE A 79 3.20 3.22 -12.20
N VAL A 80 2.57 3.00 -13.35
CA VAL A 80 2.90 1.84 -14.19
C VAL A 80 4.04 2.25 -15.10
N ASP A 81 5.25 1.80 -14.76
CA ASP A 81 6.43 1.90 -15.62
C ASP A 81 6.28 0.88 -16.76
N THR A 82 6.36 1.35 -18.01
CA THR A 82 6.24 0.50 -19.21
C THR A 82 7.54 -0.26 -19.49
N ASP A 83 8.65 0.05 -18.80
CA ASP A 83 9.94 -0.59 -19.02
C ASP A 83 10.12 -1.83 -18.12
N ALA A 84 9.89 -3.01 -18.72
CA ALA A 84 9.95 -4.33 -18.08
C ALA A 84 11.28 -4.68 -17.37
N LYS A 85 12.34 -3.87 -17.53
CA LYS A 85 13.65 -4.08 -16.90
C LYS A 85 13.83 -3.33 -15.56
N ARG A 86 12.95 -2.38 -15.23
CA ARG A 86 12.95 -1.69 -13.92
C ARG A 86 12.14 -2.43 -12.84
N LEU A 87 11.19 -3.28 -13.25
CA LEU A 87 10.36 -4.08 -12.34
C LEU A 87 11.20 -4.93 -11.37
N GLU A 88 12.21 -5.66 -11.83
CA GLU A 88 12.97 -6.59 -10.97
C GLU A 88 13.84 -5.90 -9.90
N ARG A 89 14.35 -4.68 -10.18
CA ARG A 89 15.17 -3.93 -9.21
C ARG A 89 14.34 -3.15 -8.20
N CYS A 90 13.21 -2.59 -8.64
CA CYS A 90 12.26 -1.94 -7.74
C CYS A 90 11.52 -2.94 -6.86
N GLU A 91 11.15 -4.12 -7.36
CA GLU A 91 10.38 -5.10 -6.58
C GLU A 91 11.14 -5.57 -5.34
N LYS A 92 12.47 -5.70 -5.41
CA LYS A 92 13.26 -6.12 -4.24
C LYS A 92 13.39 -5.04 -3.18
N ALA A 93 13.73 -3.81 -3.59
CA ALA A 93 13.84 -2.68 -2.66
C ALA A 93 12.46 -2.25 -2.11
N LEU A 94 11.41 -2.34 -2.94
CA LEU A 94 10.03 -2.08 -2.54
C LEU A 94 9.53 -3.18 -1.61
N ASN A 95 9.80 -4.46 -1.87
CA ASN A 95 9.44 -5.54 -0.95
C ASN A 95 10.16 -5.40 0.38
N GLU A 96 11.45 -5.05 0.40
CA GLU A 96 12.17 -4.76 1.64
C GLU A 96 11.55 -3.58 2.39
N LYS A 97 11.21 -2.49 1.69
CA LYS A 97 10.54 -1.32 2.29
C LYS A 97 9.12 -1.62 2.77
N LEU A 98 8.36 -2.38 2.00
CA LEU A 98 7.02 -2.84 2.36
C LEU A 98 7.08 -3.79 3.55
N MET A 99 8.08 -4.69 3.61
CA MET A 99 8.28 -5.58 4.75
C MET A 99 8.66 -4.82 6.02
N GLU A 100 9.53 -3.80 5.91
CA GLU A 100 9.82 -2.86 7.00
C GLU A 100 8.56 -2.13 7.49
N LEU A 101 7.74 -1.60 6.57
CA LEU A 101 6.48 -0.93 6.89
C LEU A 101 5.42 -1.89 7.46
N SER A 102 5.40 -3.14 7.01
CA SER A 102 4.50 -4.19 7.51
C SER A 102 4.79 -4.54 8.97
N CYS A 103 6.06 -4.51 9.37
CA CYS A 103 6.47 -4.66 10.77
C CYS A 103 6.06 -3.46 11.64
N GLN A 104 5.91 -2.27 11.04
CA GLN A 104 5.52 -1.04 11.73
C GLN A 104 4.02 -0.76 11.70
N THR A 105 3.25 -1.47 10.87
CA THR A 105 1.80 -1.33 10.76
C THR A 105 1.09 -2.43 11.54
N GLY A 106 -0.03 -2.06 12.14
CA GLY A 106 -0.86 -2.95 12.95
C GLY A 106 -2.32 -2.84 12.55
N GLN A 107 -3.00 -3.97 12.42
CA GLN A 107 -4.43 -4.04 12.21
C GLN A 107 -5.16 -4.14 13.54
N PHE A 108 -6.35 -3.56 13.62
CA PHE A 108 -7.24 -3.71 14.77
C PHE A 108 -8.44 -4.56 14.37
N PHE A 109 -8.68 -5.62 15.14
CA PHE A 109 -9.90 -6.39 15.08
C PHE A 109 -10.72 -6.12 16.34
N LYS A 110 -11.97 -5.67 16.20
CA LYS A 110 -12.87 -5.45 17.32
C LYS A 110 -13.96 -6.52 17.31
N GLY A 111 -13.95 -7.39 18.31
CA GLY A 111 -14.87 -8.51 18.41
C GLY A 111 -14.21 -9.73 19.05
N ASN A 112 -15.02 -10.74 19.33
CA ASN A 112 -14.56 -12.01 19.88
C ASN A 112 -14.44 -13.03 18.75
N LEU A 113 -13.35 -13.80 18.74
CA LEU A 113 -13.15 -14.93 17.85
C LEU A 113 -13.71 -16.20 18.48
N GLN A 114 -14.69 -16.81 17.82
CA GLN A 114 -15.41 -17.99 18.28
C GLN A 114 -14.80 -19.29 17.74
N SER A 115 -15.25 -20.42 18.29
CA SER A 115 -14.78 -21.75 17.87
C SER A 115 -14.99 -21.96 16.37
N GLY A 116 -13.93 -22.35 15.67
CA GLY A 116 -13.93 -22.58 14.21
C GLY A 116 -13.53 -21.36 13.38
N GLU A 117 -13.48 -20.16 13.97
CA GLU A 117 -13.06 -18.96 13.27
C GLU A 117 -11.54 -18.88 13.16
N THR A 118 -11.05 -18.41 12.01
CA THR A 118 -9.63 -18.20 11.76
C THR A 118 -9.41 -16.76 11.30
N LEU A 119 -8.53 -16.05 11.99
CA LEU A 119 -8.14 -14.68 11.67
C LEU A 119 -6.69 -14.65 11.18
N GLU A 120 -6.48 -14.22 9.94
CA GLU A 120 -5.16 -14.14 9.31
C GLU A 120 -4.80 -12.68 9.06
N SER A 121 -3.56 -12.30 9.39
CA SER A 121 -3.06 -10.95 9.18
C SER A 121 -1.64 -10.94 8.61
N GLU A 122 -1.46 -10.13 7.57
CA GLU A 122 -0.17 -9.89 6.91
C GLU A 122 0.75 -8.96 7.70
N ALA A 123 0.26 -8.34 8.78
CA ALA A 123 0.99 -7.43 9.65
C ALA A 123 0.88 -7.86 11.13
N SER A 124 1.23 -6.97 12.06
CA SER A 124 0.86 -7.18 13.47
C SER A 124 -0.65 -6.98 13.66
N ILE A 125 -1.25 -7.67 14.63
CA ILE A 125 -2.69 -7.55 14.91
C ILE A 125 -2.97 -7.32 16.39
N VAL A 126 -3.89 -6.38 16.65
CA VAL A 126 -4.46 -6.09 17.96
C VAL A 126 -5.92 -6.52 17.97
N ILE A 127 -6.27 -7.48 18.82
CA ILE A 127 -7.63 -8.00 18.99
C ILE A 127 -8.23 -7.33 20.22
N ILE A 128 -9.26 -6.51 20.02
CA ILE A 128 -10.08 -5.90 21.07
C ILE A 128 -11.26 -6.82 21.34
N GLY A 129 -11.01 -7.84 22.17
CA GLY A 129 -11.95 -8.90 22.50
C GLY A 129 -11.23 -10.19 22.87
N ASP A 130 -12.00 -11.26 22.95
CA ASP A 130 -11.51 -12.58 23.37
C ASP A 130 -11.21 -13.48 22.17
N VAL A 131 -10.25 -14.38 22.34
CA VAL A 131 -9.98 -15.48 21.42
C VAL A 131 -10.42 -16.77 22.09
N CYS A 132 -11.61 -17.25 21.73
CA CYS A 132 -12.23 -18.42 22.35
C CYS A 132 -11.53 -19.73 21.97
N LYS A 133 -11.78 -20.77 22.77
CA LYS A 133 -11.34 -22.13 22.48
C LYS A 133 -11.83 -22.56 21.09
N GLY A 134 -10.94 -23.13 20.29
CA GLY A 134 -11.23 -23.56 18.92
C GLY A 134 -11.10 -22.46 17.86
N ALA A 135 -10.88 -21.20 18.25
CA ALA A 135 -10.48 -20.14 17.33
C ALA A 135 -8.98 -20.20 17.02
N LYS A 136 -8.59 -19.69 15.86
CA LYS A 136 -7.19 -19.59 15.41
C LYS A 136 -6.84 -18.17 14.98
N VAL A 137 -5.66 -17.71 15.36
CA VAL A 137 -5.09 -16.44 14.87
C VAL A 137 -3.72 -16.71 14.26
N LEU A 138 -3.50 -16.22 13.05
CA LEU A 138 -2.23 -16.29 12.33
C LEU A 138 -1.80 -14.87 11.97
N ALA A 139 -0.62 -14.44 12.40
CA ALA A 139 -0.08 -13.13 12.06
C ALA A 139 1.37 -13.23 11.60
N LYS A 140 1.73 -12.48 10.57
CA LYS A 140 3.14 -12.31 10.15
C LYS A 140 3.93 -11.46 11.14
N GLY A 141 3.26 -10.53 11.82
CA GLY A 141 3.83 -9.70 12.89
C GLY A 141 3.49 -10.23 14.29
N ASN A 142 3.32 -9.29 15.21
CA ASN A 142 2.94 -9.54 16.60
C ASN A 142 1.44 -9.81 16.74
N VAL A 143 1.04 -10.51 17.81
CA VAL A 143 -0.38 -10.67 18.19
C VAL A 143 -0.60 -10.13 19.60
N ILE A 144 -1.49 -9.16 19.72
CA ILE A 144 -1.86 -8.54 21.00
C ILE A 144 -3.35 -8.75 21.22
N VAL A 145 -3.74 -9.47 22.26
CA VAL A 145 -5.14 -9.74 22.61
C VAL A 145 -5.52 -8.91 23.83
N LEU A 146 -6.31 -7.87 23.64
CA LEU A 146 -6.87 -7.04 24.71
C LEU A 146 -8.11 -7.72 25.31
N GLY A 147 -7.92 -8.95 25.78
CA GLY A 147 -8.95 -9.84 26.32
C GLY A 147 -8.36 -11.19 26.74
N LYS A 148 -9.22 -12.20 26.81
CA LYS A 148 -8.86 -13.56 27.18
C LYS A 148 -8.47 -14.39 25.96
N LEU A 149 -7.29 -15.00 26.02
CA LEU A 149 -6.78 -15.90 25.00
C LEU A 149 -6.93 -17.36 25.45
N THR A 150 -7.87 -18.10 24.84
CA THR A 150 -8.09 -19.54 25.05
C THR A 150 -7.96 -20.38 23.78
N GLY A 151 -7.91 -19.75 22.61
CA GLY A 151 -7.72 -20.42 21.32
C GLY A 151 -6.25 -20.75 21.01
N THR A 152 -5.96 -20.87 19.71
CA THR A 152 -4.60 -21.08 19.17
C THR A 152 -4.11 -19.82 18.49
N VAL A 153 -2.87 -19.41 18.78
CA VAL A 153 -2.27 -18.22 18.15
C VAL A 153 -0.90 -18.58 17.60
N CYS A 154 -0.66 -18.15 16.36
CA CYS A 154 0.63 -18.22 15.69
C CYS A 154 1.04 -16.80 15.27
N ALA A 155 2.18 -16.34 15.77
CA ALA A 155 2.77 -15.05 15.40
C ALA A 155 4.09 -15.27 14.65
N GLY A 156 4.52 -14.28 13.88
CA GLY A 156 5.77 -14.37 13.14
C GLY A 156 5.78 -15.43 12.03
N VAL A 157 4.62 -15.77 11.45
CA VAL A 157 4.51 -16.88 10.47
C VAL A 157 5.39 -16.72 9.22
N ALA A 158 5.88 -15.51 8.95
CA ALA A 158 6.84 -15.22 7.89
C ALA A 158 8.31 -15.44 8.30
N GLY A 159 8.57 -16.25 9.34
CA GLY A 159 9.92 -16.53 9.85
C GLY A 159 10.45 -15.51 10.87
N ASN A 160 9.58 -14.63 11.39
CA ASN A 160 9.97 -13.65 12.41
C ASN A 160 9.97 -14.29 13.80
N LYS A 161 11.17 -14.74 14.24
CA LYS A 161 11.36 -15.37 15.56
C LYS A 161 11.27 -14.40 16.73
N ASP A 162 11.36 -13.09 16.46
CA ASP A 162 11.26 -12.04 17.48
C ASP A 162 9.82 -11.54 17.66
N ALA A 163 8.85 -12.17 17.00
CA ALA A 163 7.44 -11.82 17.14
C ALA A 163 6.93 -12.12 18.56
N LEU A 164 6.03 -11.28 19.05
CA LEU A 164 5.46 -11.37 20.38
C LEU A 164 3.98 -11.76 20.33
N ILE A 165 3.58 -12.61 21.26
CA ILE A 165 2.17 -12.88 21.57
C ILE A 165 1.90 -12.43 23.00
N THR A 166 0.91 -11.57 23.19
CA THR A 166 0.48 -11.15 24.52
C THR A 166 -1.04 -11.11 24.63
N ALA A 167 -1.57 -11.36 25.82
CA ALA A 167 -2.98 -11.20 26.13
C ALA A 167 -3.15 -10.67 27.56
N LEU A 168 -4.30 -10.05 27.86
CA LEU A 168 -4.64 -9.66 29.23
C LEU A 168 -4.80 -10.89 30.14
N GLU A 169 -5.39 -11.96 29.61
CA GLU A 169 -5.47 -13.26 30.27
C GLU A 169 -4.96 -14.36 29.32
N MET A 170 -3.87 -15.03 29.72
CA MET A 170 -3.23 -16.08 28.93
C MET A 170 -3.67 -17.47 29.42
N ALA A 171 -4.59 -18.10 28.70
CA ALA A 171 -4.98 -19.50 28.87
C ALA A 171 -5.03 -20.28 27.52
N PRO A 172 -4.03 -20.13 26.63
CA PRO A 172 -4.10 -20.62 25.25
C PRO A 172 -4.11 -22.15 25.17
N MET A 173 -4.78 -22.70 24.16
CA MET A 173 -4.60 -24.11 23.78
C MET A 173 -3.23 -24.35 23.17
N GLN A 174 -2.75 -23.42 22.35
CA GLN A 174 -1.45 -23.50 21.69
C GLN A 174 -0.95 -22.10 21.32
N LEU A 175 0.35 -21.87 21.54
CA LEU A 175 1.08 -20.70 21.05
C LEU A 175 2.21 -21.16 20.14
N ARG A 176 2.50 -20.38 19.11
CA ARG A 176 3.61 -20.60 18.19
C ARG A 176 4.20 -19.26 17.74
N ILE A 177 5.52 -19.16 17.73
CA ILE A 177 6.26 -17.99 17.28
C ILE A 177 7.28 -18.46 16.27
N ALA A 178 7.19 -17.96 15.04
CA ALA A 178 7.83 -18.54 13.86
C ALA A 178 7.47 -20.04 13.69
N ASP A 179 7.95 -20.66 12.61
CA ASP A 179 7.67 -22.06 12.22
C ASP A 179 7.40 -23.05 13.37
#